data_AF-A0A814ICV3-F1
#
_entry.id   AF-A0A814ICV3-F1
#
_cell.length_a   1.000
_cell.length_b   1.000
_cell.length_c   1.000
_cell.angle_alpha   90.00
_cell.angle_beta   90.00
_cell.angle_gamma   90.00
#
_symmetry.space_group_name_H-M   'P 1'
#
loop_
_entity.id
_entity.type
_entity.pdbx_description
1 polymer ?
#
loop_
_entity_poly.entity_id
_entity_poly.type
_entity_poly.pdbx_seq_one_letter_code
_entity_poly.pdbx_strand_id
1 'polypeptide(L)'
;MTEHIDNDRLHVDIKYRFDYFSKFIHFTTEDISALNIFAPSAISVIPVISDSVYRKLFQYDITKDYFIIQNDVFDGSSIKNENLSLDSAQIIYRKDMLSGYLKRLLLQREWTNEFLTYLSRIGRMHTSKADSTSINVDFIHVNATLTYIENLFIETVWSNENFDNNTKKNILLALNKVFRIQNDLFLMYYVESLQDNSSIRTTNHEKRKCICS
;
A
#
# COMPACT_ATOMS: atom_id res chain seq x y z
N MET A 1 -2.08 -17.35 27.21
CA MET A 1 -2.79 -16.17 27.75
C MET A 1 -3.26 -15.34 26.59
N THR A 2 -4.49 -14.84 26.62
CA THR A 2 -5.05 -13.98 25.56
C THR A 2 -4.66 -12.53 25.83
N GLU A 3 -4.06 -11.85 24.86
CA GLU A 3 -3.79 -10.40 24.91
C GLU A 3 -5.08 -9.63 24.59
N HIS A 4 -5.39 -8.59 25.36
CA HIS A 4 -6.50 -7.69 25.06
C HIS A 4 -6.06 -6.67 23.99
N ILE A 5 -6.88 -6.52 22.94
CA ILE A 5 -6.69 -5.54 21.88
C ILE A 5 -7.86 -4.56 21.90
N ASP A 6 -7.54 -3.27 21.98
CA ASP A 6 -8.50 -2.18 21.92
C ASP A 6 -8.93 -1.96 20.47
N ASN A 7 -10.19 -2.27 20.18
CA ASN A 7 -10.74 -2.19 18.84
C ASN A 7 -10.72 -0.75 18.29
N ASP A 8 -11.01 0.25 19.12
CA ASP A 8 -11.12 1.62 18.63
C ASP A 8 -9.75 2.18 18.26
N ARG A 9 -8.71 1.83 19.04
CA ARG A 9 -7.32 2.19 18.74
C ARG A 9 -6.82 1.60 17.42
N LEU A 10 -7.30 0.44 16.99
CA LEU A 10 -6.92 -0.14 15.68
C LEU A 10 -7.36 0.75 14.49
N HIS A 11 -8.32 1.65 14.68
CA HIS A 11 -8.83 2.52 13.63
C HIS A 11 -8.19 3.91 13.62
N VAL A 12 -7.62 4.37 14.74
CA VAL A 12 -7.11 5.76 14.88
C VAL A 12 -5.63 5.86 15.22
N ASP A 13 -5.02 4.81 15.80
CA ASP A 13 -3.62 4.80 16.23
C ASP A 13 -2.82 3.89 15.29
N ILE A 14 -2.11 4.51 14.34
CA ILE A 14 -1.28 3.84 13.32
C ILE A 14 -0.26 2.91 13.98
N LYS A 15 0.37 3.35 15.09
CA LYS A 15 1.40 2.56 15.76
C LYS A 15 0.77 1.35 16.45
N TYR A 16 -0.34 1.54 17.14
CA TYR A 16 -1.06 0.45 17.80
C TYR A 16 -1.54 -0.61 16.81
N ARG A 17 -2.12 -0.17 15.68
CA ARG A 17 -2.54 -1.06 14.58
C ARG A 17 -1.35 -1.84 14.01
N PHE A 18 -0.26 -1.14 13.69
CA PHE A 18 0.96 -1.77 13.19
C PHE A 18 1.54 -2.79 14.18
N ASP A 19 1.57 -2.47 15.47
CA ASP A 19 2.11 -3.35 16.51
C ASP A 19 1.29 -4.64 16.64
N TYR A 20 -0.04 -4.51 16.65
CA TYR A 20 -0.93 -5.67 16.66
C TYR A 20 -0.76 -6.51 15.39
N PHE A 21 -0.83 -5.88 14.21
CA PHE A 21 -0.73 -6.58 12.93
C PHE A 21 0.61 -7.29 12.80
N SER A 22 1.72 -6.62 13.14
CA SER A 22 3.07 -7.18 13.09
C SER A 22 3.24 -8.36 14.03
N LYS A 23 2.72 -8.28 15.27
CA LYS A 23 2.69 -9.42 16.18
C LYS A 23 1.92 -10.60 15.58
N PHE A 24 0.76 -10.34 14.97
CA PHE A 24 -0.11 -11.36 14.41
C PHE A 24 0.54 -12.12 13.24
N ILE A 25 1.19 -11.42 12.32
CA ILE A 25 1.87 -12.04 11.16
C ILE A 25 3.34 -12.39 11.43
N HIS A 26 3.80 -12.22 12.67
CA HIS A 26 5.19 -12.40 13.08
C HIS A 26 6.18 -11.60 12.20
N PHE A 27 5.90 -10.31 12.00
CA PHE A 27 6.84 -9.37 11.37
C PHE A 27 7.85 -8.86 12.41
N THR A 28 9.12 -9.15 12.19
CA THR A 28 10.19 -8.90 13.17
C THR A 28 11.41 -8.20 12.55
N THR A 29 12.42 -7.93 13.36
CA THR A 29 13.70 -7.36 12.90
C THR A 29 14.44 -8.26 11.91
N GLU A 30 14.20 -9.58 11.95
CA GLU A 30 14.72 -10.54 11.00
C GLU A 30 14.13 -10.33 9.60
N ASP A 31 12.85 -9.98 9.49
CA ASP A 31 12.23 -9.66 8.20
C ASP A 31 12.81 -8.35 7.63
N ILE A 32 13.01 -7.34 8.47
CA ILE A 32 13.67 -6.07 8.06
C ILE A 32 15.09 -6.36 7.57
N SER A 33 15.83 -7.21 8.29
CA SER A 33 17.19 -7.62 7.91
C SER A 33 17.20 -8.37 6.58
N ALA A 34 16.24 -9.27 6.35
CA ALA A 34 16.09 -9.98 5.08
C ALA A 34 15.82 -9.01 3.91
N LEU A 35 14.96 -8.01 4.10
CA LEU A 35 14.73 -6.98 3.09
C LEU A 35 15.99 -6.14 2.81
N ASN A 36 16.78 -5.83 3.84
CA ASN A 36 18.02 -5.10 3.66
C ASN A 36 19.11 -5.94 2.95
N ILE A 37 19.13 -7.27 3.13
CA ILE A 37 19.98 -8.18 2.33
C ILE A 37 19.56 -8.14 0.86
N PHE A 38 18.26 -8.07 0.58
CA PHE A 38 17.73 -7.98 -0.77
C PHE A 38 17.94 -6.60 -1.42
N ALA A 39 17.96 -5.52 -0.63
CA ALA A 39 17.90 -4.14 -1.12
C ALA A 39 18.93 -3.81 -2.22
N PRO A 40 20.21 -4.22 -2.17
CA PRO A 40 21.17 -3.95 -3.25
C PRO A 40 20.72 -4.51 -4.61
N SER A 41 20.21 -5.75 -4.63
CA SER A 41 19.68 -6.38 -5.85
C SER A 41 18.35 -5.77 -6.30
N ALA A 42 17.53 -5.31 -5.36
CA ALA A 42 16.27 -4.66 -5.68
C ALA A 42 16.48 -3.27 -6.31
N ILE A 43 17.40 -2.47 -5.76
CA ILE A 43 17.63 -1.08 -6.19
C ILE A 43 18.04 -0.99 -7.66
N SER A 44 18.83 -1.95 -8.16
CA SER A 44 19.24 -1.98 -9.56
C SER A 44 18.06 -2.24 -10.52
N VAL A 45 17.05 -2.99 -10.08
CA VAL A 45 15.87 -3.34 -10.91
C VAL A 45 14.67 -2.44 -10.70
N ILE A 46 14.64 -1.61 -9.64
CA ILE A 46 13.51 -0.70 -9.35
C ILE A 46 13.07 0.15 -10.55
N PRO A 47 13.97 0.76 -11.36
CA PRO A 47 13.54 1.52 -12.54
C PRO A 47 12.75 0.67 -13.54
N VAL A 48 13.17 -0.58 -13.75
CA VAL A 48 12.49 -1.54 -14.63
C VAL A 48 11.16 -2.00 -14.04
N ILE A 49 11.11 -2.23 -12.72
CA ILE A 49 9.86 -2.56 -12.00
C ILE A 49 8.87 -1.41 -12.14
N SER A 50 9.30 -0.17 -11.93
CA SER A 50 8.44 1.01 -12.06
C SER A 50 7.89 1.13 -13.49
N ASP A 51 8.73 1.00 -14.51
CA ASP A 51 8.26 0.99 -15.90
C ASP A 51 7.24 -0.13 -16.17
N SER A 52 7.52 -1.33 -15.66
CA SER A 52 6.64 -2.50 -15.79
C SER A 52 5.28 -2.29 -15.12
N VAL A 53 5.24 -1.62 -13.96
CA VAL A 53 3.99 -1.25 -13.28
C VAL A 53 3.16 -0.30 -14.14
N TYR A 54 3.74 0.77 -14.69
CA TYR A 54 2.98 1.70 -15.51
C TYR A 54 2.54 1.09 -16.85
N ARG A 55 3.37 0.24 -17.47
CA ARG A 55 2.94 -0.57 -18.62
C ARG A 55 1.73 -1.42 -18.25
N LYS A 56 1.75 -2.08 -17.08
CA LYS A 56 0.64 -2.91 -16.61
C LYS A 56 -0.63 -2.10 -16.37
N LEU A 57 -0.52 -0.92 -15.76
CA LEU A 57 -1.65 -0.01 -15.56
C LEU A 57 -2.20 0.54 -16.89
N PHE A 58 -1.37 0.68 -17.92
CA PHE A 58 -1.81 1.16 -19.24
C PHE A 58 -2.42 0.04 -20.11
N GLN A 59 -2.37 -1.22 -19.68
CA GLN A 59 -3.05 -2.33 -20.36
C GLN A 59 -4.57 -2.34 -20.14
N TYR A 60 -5.08 -1.61 -19.14
CA TYR A 60 -6.50 -1.53 -18.83
C TYR A 60 -6.95 -0.07 -18.81
N ASP A 61 -8.05 0.22 -19.48
CA ASP A 61 -8.69 1.53 -19.54
C ASP A 61 -8.98 2.08 -18.13
N ILE A 62 -9.61 1.26 -17.28
CA ILE A 62 -10.02 1.63 -15.93
C ILE A 62 -8.86 2.08 -15.03
N THR A 63 -7.65 1.53 -15.23
CA THR A 63 -6.46 1.95 -14.48
C THR A 63 -5.73 3.10 -15.17
N LYS A 64 -5.79 3.19 -16.50
CA LYS A 64 -5.22 4.31 -17.26
C LYS A 64 -5.95 5.62 -16.99
N ASP A 65 -7.27 5.57 -16.81
CA ASP A 65 -8.11 6.75 -16.67
C ASP A 65 -7.77 7.63 -15.45
N TYR A 66 -7.23 7.04 -14.37
CA TYR A 66 -6.76 7.77 -13.19
C TYR A 66 -5.62 8.76 -13.47
N PHE A 67 -4.95 8.64 -14.61
CA PHE A 67 -3.86 9.52 -15.01
C PHE A 67 -4.31 10.65 -15.94
N ILE A 68 -5.55 10.62 -16.43
CA ILE A 68 -6.10 11.68 -17.29
C ILE A 68 -6.59 12.85 -16.42
N ILE A 69 -7.04 12.54 -15.21
CA ILE A 69 -7.58 13.51 -14.27
C ILE A 69 -6.41 14.27 -13.63
N GLN A 70 -6.44 15.61 -13.79
CA GLN A 70 -5.49 16.57 -13.24
C GLN A 70 -5.03 16.18 -11.84
N ASN A 71 -3.72 16.09 -11.63
CA ASN A 71 -3.16 16.29 -10.30
C ASN A 71 -2.55 17.69 -10.32
N ASP A 72 -2.85 18.49 -9.31
CA ASP A 72 -2.43 19.90 -9.14
C ASP A 72 -0.91 20.14 -9.14
N VAL A 73 -0.10 19.10 -9.37
CA VAL A 73 1.37 19.14 -9.37
C VAL A 73 1.95 19.53 -10.73
N PHE A 74 1.17 19.47 -11.83
CA PHE A 74 1.66 19.82 -13.17
C PHE A 74 0.90 21.02 -13.74
N ASP A 75 1.51 22.19 -13.64
CA ASP A 75 1.04 23.44 -14.25
C ASP A 75 1.27 23.38 -15.77
N GLY A 76 0.30 22.81 -16.52
CA GLY A 76 0.42 22.76 -17.97
C GLY A 76 -0.63 21.91 -18.67
N SER A 77 -1.80 22.50 -18.93
CA SER A 77 -2.84 22.08 -19.88
C SER A 77 -3.38 20.64 -19.78
N SER A 78 -4.70 20.50 -19.64
CA SER A 78 -5.44 19.23 -19.71
C SER A 78 -5.06 18.42 -20.96
N ILE A 79 -4.23 17.39 -20.80
CA ILE A 79 -3.96 16.42 -21.86
C ILE A 79 -5.22 15.57 -22.01
N LYS A 80 -5.94 15.74 -23.14
CA LYS A 80 -7.05 14.83 -23.51
C LYS A 80 -6.53 13.39 -23.54
N ASN A 81 -7.37 12.42 -23.14
CA ASN A 81 -7.07 10.97 -23.05
C ASN A 81 -6.19 10.44 -24.21
N GLU A 82 -6.46 10.91 -25.43
CA GLU A 82 -5.84 10.50 -26.68
C GLU A 82 -4.32 10.74 -26.74
N ASN A 83 -3.77 11.65 -25.93
CA ASN A 83 -2.34 12.01 -25.95
C ASN A 83 -1.55 11.46 -24.75
N LEU A 84 -2.19 10.73 -23.82
CA LEU A 84 -1.50 10.16 -22.68
C LEU A 84 -0.77 8.87 -23.06
N SER A 85 0.55 8.90 -22.95
CA SER A 85 1.44 7.77 -23.22
C SER A 85 2.38 7.50 -22.03
N LEU A 86 3.14 6.41 -22.10
CA LEU A 86 4.14 6.04 -21.10
C LEU A 86 5.33 7.00 -21.02
N ASP A 87 5.48 7.86 -22.04
CA ASP A 87 6.55 8.85 -22.18
C ASP A 87 6.08 10.27 -21.81
N SER A 88 4.79 10.44 -21.47
CA SER A 88 4.28 11.73 -21.00
C SER A 88 4.99 12.15 -19.71
N ALA A 89 5.35 13.43 -19.58
CA ALA A 89 6.14 13.96 -18.45
C ALA A 89 5.53 13.60 -17.09
N GLN A 90 4.20 13.66 -16.95
CA GLN A 90 3.51 13.26 -15.73
C GLN A 90 3.69 11.77 -15.38
N ILE A 91 3.79 10.89 -16.36
CA ILE A 91 3.99 9.45 -16.15
C ILE A 91 5.44 9.17 -15.77
N ILE A 92 6.39 9.84 -16.39
CA ILE A 92 7.81 9.77 -16.01
C ILE A 92 7.98 10.21 -14.55
N TYR A 93 7.44 11.37 -14.18
CA TYR A 93 7.48 11.86 -12.80
C TYR A 93 6.87 10.86 -11.80
N ARG A 94 5.71 10.29 -12.15
CA ARG A 94 5.03 9.30 -11.29
C ARG A 94 5.81 7.96 -11.21
N LYS A 95 6.53 7.55 -12.26
CA LYS A 95 7.49 6.42 -12.22
C LYS A 95 8.67 6.69 -11.28
N ASP A 96 9.17 7.92 -11.26
CA ASP A 96 10.25 8.33 -10.36
C ASP A 96 9.78 8.34 -8.89
N MET A 97 8.58 8.85 -8.63
CA MET A 97 7.96 8.82 -7.30
C MET A 97 7.77 7.40 -6.78
N LEU A 98 7.27 6.48 -7.63
CA LEU A 98 7.17 5.06 -7.28
C LEU A 98 8.56 4.46 -7.00
N SER A 99 9.55 4.78 -7.83
CA SER A 99 10.92 4.32 -7.62
C SER A 99 11.51 4.80 -6.29
N GLY A 100 11.30 6.07 -5.94
CA GLY A 100 11.72 6.63 -4.66
C GLY A 100 11.02 5.97 -3.47
N TYR A 101 9.72 5.72 -3.59
CA TYR A 101 8.95 4.99 -2.58
C TYR A 101 9.49 3.58 -2.33
N LEU A 102 9.70 2.79 -3.39
CA LEU A 102 10.20 1.42 -3.29
C LEU A 102 11.63 1.36 -2.72
N LYS A 103 12.49 2.32 -3.10
CA LYS A 103 13.83 2.44 -2.51
C LYS A 103 13.75 2.71 -1.01
N ARG A 104 12.93 3.69 -0.60
CA ARG A 104 12.77 4.04 0.81
C ARG A 104 12.21 2.88 1.63
N LEU A 105 11.27 2.12 1.06
CA LEU A 105 10.71 0.93 1.70
C LEU A 105 11.77 -0.13 1.99
N LEU A 106 12.57 -0.51 0.98
CA LEU A 106 13.51 -1.62 1.07
C LEU A 106 14.79 -1.27 1.84
N LEU A 107 15.17 0.00 1.86
CA LEU A 107 16.34 0.50 2.58
C LEU A 107 16.06 0.82 4.05
N GLN A 108 14.79 0.81 4.48
CA GLN A 108 14.46 1.13 5.86
C GLN A 108 15.08 0.08 6.80
N ARG A 109 15.82 0.55 7.82
CA ARG A 109 16.46 -0.29 8.84
C ARG A 109 15.64 -0.40 10.12
N GLU A 110 14.81 0.60 10.40
CA GLU A 110 13.96 0.67 11.59
C GLU A 110 12.58 1.20 11.23
N TRP A 111 11.53 0.50 11.62
CA TRP A 111 10.15 0.92 11.34
C TRP A 111 9.63 1.84 12.45
N THR A 112 10.16 3.06 12.47
CA THR A 112 9.82 4.10 13.45
C THR A 112 8.41 4.65 13.22
N ASN A 113 7.86 5.34 14.22
CA ASN A 113 6.57 6.05 14.07
C ASN A 113 6.57 7.02 12.88
N GLU A 114 7.70 7.67 12.61
CA GLU A 114 7.85 8.57 11.45
C GLU A 114 7.74 7.80 10.14
N PHE A 115 8.41 6.65 10.03
CA PHE A 115 8.33 5.81 8.84
C PHE A 115 6.92 5.24 8.63
N LEU A 116 6.25 4.79 9.69
CA LEU A 116 4.86 4.32 9.64
C LEU A 116 3.90 5.44 9.21
N THR A 117 4.09 6.65 9.74
CA THR A 117 3.32 7.83 9.33
C THR A 117 3.55 8.16 7.86
N TYR A 118 4.79 8.04 7.38
CA TYR A 118 5.10 8.18 5.96
C TYR A 118 4.36 7.15 5.10
N LEU A 119 4.44 5.86 5.43
CA LEU A 119 3.73 4.80 4.69
C LEU A 119 2.22 5.06 4.67
N SER A 120 1.65 5.40 5.83
CA SER A 120 0.23 5.72 5.95
C SER A 120 -0.17 6.92 5.08
N ARG A 121 0.67 7.96 5.01
CA ARG A 121 0.43 9.12 4.12
C ARG A 121 0.41 8.75 2.64
N ILE A 122 1.20 7.76 2.20
CA ILE A 122 1.13 7.28 0.82
C ILE A 122 -0.25 6.69 0.54
N GLY A 123 -0.83 5.93 1.47
CA GLY A 123 -2.21 5.44 1.36
C GLY A 123 -3.23 6.57 1.19
N ARG A 124 -3.10 7.64 1.99
CA ARG A 124 -3.96 8.83 1.92
C ARG A 124 -3.94 9.50 0.56
N MET A 125 -2.79 9.56 -0.10
CA MET A 125 -2.65 10.20 -1.42
C MET A 125 -3.47 9.52 -2.52
N HIS A 126 -3.94 8.29 -2.30
CA HIS A 126 -4.67 7.52 -3.29
C HIS A 126 -6.19 7.65 -3.18
N THR A 127 -6.73 8.36 -2.17
CA THR A 127 -8.18 8.49 -1.96
C THR A 127 -8.60 9.88 -1.52
N SER A 128 -9.75 10.32 -2.04
CA SER A 128 -10.42 11.56 -1.61
C SER A 128 -11.02 11.46 -0.21
N LYS A 129 -11.24 10.24 0.31
CA LYS A 129 -11.82 9.99 1.64
C LYS A 129 -10.93 10.44 2.81
N ALA A 130 -9.67 10.77 2.55
CA ALA A 130 -8.68 11.17 3.54
C ALA A 130 -8.17 12.62 3.35
N ASP A 131 -9.04 13.47 2.78
CA ASP A 131 -8.81 14.88 2.46
C ASP A 131 -7.63 15.12 1.50
N SER A 132 -7.36 14.14 0.61
CA SER A 132 -6.34 14.28 -0.42
C SER A 132 -6.93 14.77 -1.74
N THR A 133 -6.26 15.73 -2.38
CA THR A 133 -6.64 16.25 -3.70
C THR A 133 -5.90 15.57 -4.85
N SER A 134 -4.98 14.62 -4.59
CA SER A 134 -4.12 14.11 -5.67
C SER A 134 -4.85 13.20 -6.65
N ILE A 135 -5.50 12.14 -6.18
CA ILE A 135 -6.26 11.15 -6.98
C ILE A 135 -7.26 10.42 -6.09
N ASN A 136 -8.30 9.86 -6.69
CA ASN A 136 -9.28 9.01 -6.00
C ASN A 136 -9.37 7.66 -6.70
N VAL A 137 -8.48 6.73 -6.33
CA VAL A 137 -8.34 5.41 -6.95
C VAL A 137 -9.16 4.37 -6.19
N ASP A 138 -9.99 3.58 -6.87
CA ASP A 138 -10.67 2.46 -6.20
C ASP A 138 -9.67 1.46 -5.60
N PHE A 139 -9.96 1.02 -4.37
CA PHE A 139 -9.02 0.18 -3.60
C PHE A 139 -8.65 -1.13 -4.30
N ILE A 140 -9.55 -1.68 -5.14
CA ILE A 140 -9.25 -2.88 -5.92
C ILE A 140 -8.01 -2.69 -6.80
N HIS A 141 -7.83 -1.53 -7.41
CA HIS A 141 -6.68 -1.22 -8.26
C HIS A 141 -5.41 -0.96 -7.45
N VAL A 142 -5.55 -0.37 -6.27
CA VAL A 142 -4.44 -0.21 -5.31
C VAL A 142 -3.92 -1.59 -4.88
N ASN A 143 -4.81 -2.46 -4.40
CA ASN A 143 -4.49 -3.82 -3.97
C ASN A 143 -3.88 -4.66 -5.12
N ALA A 144 -4.44 -4.56 -6.34
CA ALA A 144 -3.90 -5.24 -7.52
C ALA A 144 -2.50 -4.74 -7.86
N THR A 145 -2.25 -3.43 -7.77
CA THR A 145 -0.94 -2.82 -8.07
C THR A 145 0.11 -3.24 -7.05
N LEU A 146 -0.20 -3.18 -5.74
CA LEU A 146 0.71 -3.65 -4.69
C LEU A 146 1.07 -5.13 -4.86
N THR A 147 0.09 -5.96 -5.21
CA THR A 147 0.30 -7.39 -5.48
C THR A 147 1.19 -7.60 -6.72
N TYR A 148 1.00 -6.80 -7.78
CA TYR A 148 1.86 -6.89 -8.96
C TYR A 148 3.30 -6.49 -8.67
N ILE A 149 3.52 -5.45 -7.87
CA ILE A 149 4.86 -5.04 -7.41
C ILE A 149 5.50 -6.15 -6.57
N GLU A 150 4.76 -6.75 -5.64
CA GLU A 150 5.23 -7.89 -4.84
C GLU A 150 5.72 -9.03 -5.74
N ASN A 151 4.95 -9.40 -6.76
CA ASN A 151 5.31 -10.46 -7.70
C ASN A 151 6.61 -10.16 -8.46
N LEU A 152 6.80 -8.92 -8.94
CA LEU A 152 8.04 -8.53 -9.63
C LEU A 152 9.27 -8.64 -8.72
N PHE A 153 9.12 -8.31 -7.43
CA PHE A 153 10.20 -8.53 -6.46
C PHE A 153 10.42 -10.01 -6.17
N ILE A 154 9.37 -10.82 -6.06
CA ILE A 154 9.46 -12.27 -5.89
C ILE A 154 10.24 -12.90 -7.05
N GLU A 155 9.93 -12.54 -8.29
CA GLU A 155 10.65 -13.00 -9.48
C GLU A 155 12.12 -12.60 -9.45
N THR A 156 12.42 -11.36 -9.03
CA THR A 156 13.78 -10.86 -8.86
C THR A 156 14.56 -11.68 -7.82
N VAL A 157 13.95 -11.98 -6.68
CA VAL A 157 14.56 -12.80 -5.62
C VAL A 157 14.80 -14.23 -6.09
N TRP A 158 13.80 -14.83 -6.74
CA TRP A 158 13.88 -16.21 -7.20
C TRP A 158 14.98 -16.41 -8.25
N SER A 159 15.13 -15.43 -9.14
CA SER A 159 16.12 -15.44 -10.22
C SER A 159 17.53 -15.06 -9.76
N ASN A 160 17.71 -14.63 -8.50
CA ASN A 160 19.01 -14.25 -7.99
C ASN A 160 19.84 -15.49 -7.61
N GLU A 161 20.88 -15.78 -8.38
CA GLU A 161 21.77 -16.94 -8.17
C GLU A 161 22.69 -16.78 -6.95
N ASN A 162 22.87 -15.55 -6.44
CA ASN A 162 23.73 -15.28 -5.29
C ASN A 162 23.04 -15.59 -3.95
N PHE A 163 21.73 -15.85 -3.94
CA PHE A 163 20.99 -16.20 -2.73
C PHE A 163 20.77 -17.70 -2.64
N ASP A 164 21.11 -18.27 -1.50
CA ASP A 164 20.72 -19.64 -1.16
C ASP A 164 19.20 -19.74 -0.91
N ASN A 165 18.70 -20.97 -0.82
CA ASN A 165 17.26 -21.22 -0.65
C ASN A 165 16.70 -20.65 0.66
N ASN A 166 17.49 -20.61 1.73
CA ASN A 166 17.06 -20.08 3.02
C ASN A 166 16.93 -18.55 2.96
N THR A 167 17.90 -17.88 2.33
CA THR A 167 17.92 -16.45 2.09
C THR A 167 16.74 -16.06 1.21
N LYS A 168 16.52 -16.77 0.10
CA LYS A 168 15.34 -16.57 -0.76
C LYS A 168 14.05 -16.70 0.04
N LYS A 169 13.87 -17.80 0.78
CA LYS A 169 12.68 -18.03 1.62
C LYS A 169 12.43 -16.87 2.59
N ASN A 170 13.46 -16.43 3.30
CA ASN A 170 13.34 -15.36 4.29
C ASN A 170 12.96 -14.02 3.63
N ILE A 171 13.59 -13.69 2.50
CA ILE A 171 13.25 -12.49 1.73
C ILE A 171 11.80 -12.55 1.21
N LEU A 172 11.38 -13.69 0.66
CA LEU A 172 10.03 -13.86 0.12
C LEU A 172 8.95 -13.70 1.21
N LEU A 173 9.17 -14.28 2.39
CA LEU A 173 8.28 -14.08 3.54
C LEU A 173 8.26 -12.62 3.99
N ALA A 174 9.41 -11.97 4.07
CA ALA A 174 9.51 -10.58 4.47
C ALA A 174 8.82 -9.63 3.47
N LEU A 175 8.99 -9.85 2.16
CA LEU A 175 8.29 -9.11 1.11
C LEU A 175 6.78 -9.25 1.26
N ASN A 176 6.29 -10.48 1.44
CA ASN A 176 4.87 -10.73 1.62
C ASN A 176 4.30 -9.95 2.81
N LYS A 177 4.93 -10.08 3.98
CA LYS A 177 4.52 -9.38 5.19
C LYS A 177 4.51 -7.86 5.00
N VAL A 178 5.53 -7.28 4.37
CA VAL A 178 5.61 -5.84 4.12
C VAL A 178 4.50 -5.34 3.19
N PHE A 179 4.20 -6.06 2.11
CA PHE A 179 3.11 -5.67 1.22
C PHE A 179 1.74 -5.87 1.88
N ARG A 180 1.58 -6.85 2.78
CA ARG A 180 0.37 -6.98 3.61
C ARG A 180 0.21 -5.80 4.58
N ILE A 181 1.30 -5.37 5.24
CA ILE A 181 1.28 -4.20 6.13
C ILE A 181 0.93 -2.92 5.36
N GLN A 182 1.53 -2.70 4.18
CA GLN A 182 1.18 -1.54 3.35
C GLN A 182 -0.28 -1.57 2.92
N ASN A 183 -0.76 -2.72 2.44
CA ASN A 183 -2.14 -2.86 2.02
C ASN A 183 -3.12 -2.58 3.18
N ASP A 184 -2.80 -3.04 4.38
CA ASP A 184 -3.57 -2.74 5.61
C ASP A 184 -3.59 -1.24 5.94
N LEU A 185 -2.42 -0.60 5.94
CA LEU A 185 -2.31 0.85 6.19
C LEU A 185 -3.05 1.67 5.14
N PHE A 186 -3.09 1.22 3.88
CA PHE A 186 -3.80 1.92 2.82
C PHE A 186 -5.30 1.74 2.97
N LEU A 187 -5.76 0.51 3.24
CA LEU A 187 -7.16 0.15 3.44
C LEU A 187 -7.85 0.99 4.52
N MET A 188 -7.11 1.43 5.55
CA MET A 188 -7.62 2.32 6.60
C MET A 188 -8.38 3.54 6.06
N TYR A 189 -7.99 4.06 4.90
CA TYR A 189 -8.59 5.24 4.29
C TYR A 189 -9.75 4.94 3.34
N TYR A 190 -10.02 3.66 3.06
CA TYR A 190 -11.08 3.23 2.13
C TYR A 190 -12.31 2.71 2.86
N VAL A 191 -12.12 2.20 4.07
CA VAL A 191 -13.20 1.71 4.93
C VAL A 191 -13.82 2.89 5.67
N GLU A 192 -15.15 2.96 5.69
CA GLU A 192 -15.87 3.96 6.49
C GLU A 192 -15.48 3.81 7.97
N SER A 193 -15.12 4.91 8.60
CA SER A 193 -14.79 4.90 10.03
C SER A 193 -16.01 4.41 10.82
N LEU A 194 -15.78 3.62 11.88
CA LEU A 194 -16.87 3.16 12.76
C LEU A 194 -17.67 4.31 13.40
N GLN A 195 -17.20 5.56 13.30
CA GLN A 195 -17.90 6.74 13.82
C GLN A 195 -19.22 7.00 13.08
N ASP A 196 -19.32 6.69 11.79
CA ASP A 196 -20.56 6.87 11.01
C ASP A 196 -21.65 5.85 11.37
N ASN A 197 -21.26 4.69 11.92
CA ASN A 197 -22.20 3.62 12.28
C ASN A 197 -22.78 3.73 13.70
N SER A 198 -22.38 4.74 14.49
CA SER A 198 -22.97 5.03 15.80
C SER A 198 -24.44 5.45 15.71
N SER A 199 -24.85 6.00 14.57
CA SER A 199 -26.24 6.37 14.26
C SER A 199 -27.12 5.16 13.87
N ILE A 200 -26.52 4.06 13.42
CA ILE A 200 -27.24 2.85 12.97
C ILE A 200 -27.42 1.84 14.10
N ARG A 201 -26.52 1.82 15.10
CA ARG A 201 -26.60 0.86 16.22
C ARG A 201 -27.69 1.20 17.25
N THR A 202 -28.13 2.45 17.36
CA THR A 202 -29.20 2.84 18.30
C THR A 202 -30.60 2.44 17.83
N THR A 203 -30.84 2.28 16.53
CA THR A 203 -32.19 1.95 16.01
C THR A 203 -32.54 0.46 16.07
N ASN A 204 -31.55 -0.43 16.09
CA ASN A 204 -31.78 -1.87 16.08
C ASN A 204 -31.94 -2.50 17.47
N HIS A 205 -31.59 -1.79 18.56
CA HIS A 205 -31.71 -2.34 19.91
C HIS A 205 -33.10 -2.16 20.54
N GLU A 206 -33.96 -1.29 20.00
CA GLU A 206 -35.30 -1.02 20.55
C GLU A 206 -36.44 -1.90 19.97
N LYS A 207 -36.20 -2.69 18.91
CA LYS A 207 -37.26 -3.47 18.23
C LYS A 207 -37.30 -4.97 18.53
N ARG A 208 -36.69 -5.43 19.62
CA ARG A 208 -36.92 -6.80 20.13
C ARG A 208 -37.50 -6.79 21.53
N LYS A 209 -38.72 -6.25 21.67
CA LYS A 209 -39.62 -6.70 22.74
C LYS A 209 -40.13 -8.09 22.34
N CYS A 210 -39.64 -9.13 23.02
CA CYS A 210 -40.25 -10.45 22.98
C CYS A 210 -41.75 -10.34 23.29
N ILE A 211 -42.58 -10.78 22.35
CA ILE A 211 -43.98 -11.09 22.60
C ILE A 211 -43.99 -12.56 22.99
N CYS A 212 -44.00 -12.84 24.29
CA CYS A 212 -44.41 -14.14 24.81
C CYS A 212 -45.94 -14.12 24.90
N SER A 213 -46.58 -15.03 24.14
CA SER A 213 -47.96 -15.49 24.35
C SER A 213 -47.90 -16.95 24.74
#